data_AF-A0AAV3ZER0-F1
#
_entry.id   AF-A0AAV3ZER0-F1
#
_cell.length_a   1.000
_cell.length_b   1.000
_cell.length_c   1.000
_cell.angle_alpha   90.00
_cell.angle_beta   90.00
_cell.angle_gamma   90.00
#
_symmetry.space_group_name_H-M   'P 1'
#
loop_
_entity.id
_entity.type
_entity.pdbx_description
1 polymer ?
#
loop_
_entity_poly.entity_id
_entity_poly.type
_entity_poly.pdbx_seq_one_letter_code
_entity_poly.pdbx_strand_id
1 'polypeptide(L)'
;MAVATRAFFDMMAESQTTTAMLFGDACYNVTGPMVQIAHQWDMFQLSYGDTNPMLSDRDEYPNFYRTVPSDSDFNPARLALLRAFNWSTVGTLFQDAKLGEGRHGYGEMPDIVKRMAIIIIIIIIIIIIIIIVIIIIIIIIIIIIIIIIIIIIIIIIIIIIIIIIKRSACKTGRSKL
;
A
#
# COMPACT_ATOMS: atom_id res chain seq x y z
N MET A 1 -33.15 16.18 -9.91
CA MET A 1 -33.91 15.01 -9.40
C MET A 1 -35.36 14.96 -9.86
N ALA A 2 -36.31 15.75 -9.31
CA ALA A 2 -37.76 15.54 -9.54
C ALA A 2 -38.21 15.46 -11.01
N VAL A 3 -37.62 16.27 -11.90
CA VAL A 3 -37.96 16.26 -13.33
C VAL A 3 -37.51 14.97 -14.02
N ALA A 4 -36.29 14.50 -13.75
CA ALA A 4 -35.75 13.29 -14.38
C ALA A 4 -36.49 12.04 -13.92
N THR A 5 -36.76 11.92 -12.62
CA THR A 5 -37.53 10.80 -12.07
C THR A 5 -38.94 10.76 -12.64
N ARG A 6 -39.61 11.92 -12.76
CA ARG A 6 -40.93 11.99 -13.41
C ARG A 6 -40.85 11.55 -14.87
N ALA A 7 -39.92 12.11 -15.64
CA ALA A 7 -39.76 11.76 -17.06
C ALA A 7 -39.47 10.26 -17.26
N PHE A 8 -38.68 9.66 -16.36
CA PHE A 8 -38.44 8.23 -16.37
C PHE A 8 -39.74 7.43 -16.17
N PHE A 9 -40.52 7.74 -15.14
CA PHE A 9 -41.78 7.03 -14.89
C PHE A 9 -42.82 7.25 -15.99
N ASP A 10 -42.93 8.46 -16.53
CA ASP A 10 -43.80 8.77 -17.67
C ASP A 10 -43.39 7.93 -18.89
N MET A 11 -42.09 7.89 -19.22
CA MET A 11 -41.54 7.06 -20.30
C MET A 11 -41.81 5.56 -20.10
N MET A 12 -41.61 5.06 -18.88
CA MET A 12 -41.79 3.64 -18.59
C MET A 12 -43.26 3.22 -18.55
N ALA A 13 -44.17 4.12 -18.18
CA ALA A 13 -45.61 3.87 -18.21
C ALA A 13 -46.16 3.82 -19.65
N GLU A 14 -45.58 4.59 -20.56
CA GLU A 14 -46.00 4.66 -21.98
C GLU A 14 -45.28 3.64 -22.87
N SER A 15 -44.17 3.06 -22.40
CA SER A 15 -43.36 2.15 -23.21
C SER A 15 -44.08 0.84 -23.52
N GLN A 16 -44.12 0.48 -24.81
CA GLN A 16 -44.62 -0.82 -25.29
C GLN A 16 -43.50 -1.86 -25.45
N THR A 17 -42.26 -1.47 -25.16
CA THR A 17 -41.06 -2.30 -25.32
C THR A 17 -40.24 -2.32 -24.04
N THR A 18 -39.45 -3.38 -23.85
CA THR A 18 -38.49 -3.45 -22.74
C THR A 18 -37.34 -2.47 -22.98
N THR A 19 -37.19 -1.48 -22.09
CA THR A 19 -36.03 -0.58 -22.07
C THR A 19 -34.82 -1.33 -21.52
N ALA A 20 -33.75 -1.45 -22.31
CA ALA A 20 -32.54 -2.18 -21.90
C ALA A 20 -31.49 -1.30 -21.20
N MET A 21 -31.50 0.02 -21.47
CA MET A 21 -30.48 0.94 -20.98
C MET A 21 -31.05 2.36 -20.85
N LEU A 22 -30.63 3.06 -19.79
CA LEU A 22 -30.77 4.51 -19.65
C LEU A 22 -29.51 5.19 -20.18
N PHE A 23 -29.64 6.05 -21.19
CA PHE A 23 -28.52 6.83 -21.74
C PHE A 23 -28.75 8.31 -21.51
N GLY A 24 -27.80 8.99 -20.86
CA GLY A 24 -27.93 10.41 -20.55
C GLY A 24 -27.35 10.82 -19.21
N ASP A 25 -27.80 11.96 -18.70
CA ASP A 25 -27.37 12.59 -17.46
C ASP A 25 -25.91 13.07 -17.43
N ALA A 26 -25.67 14.14 -16.68
CA ALA A 26 -24.36 14.78 -16.58
C ALA A 26 -24.04 15.37 -15.19
N CYS A 27 -25.06 15.64 -14.37
CA CYS A 27 -24.87 16.19 -13.04
C CYS A 27 -25.32 15.16 -12.00
N TYR A 28 -24.53 14.96 -10.95
CA TYR A 28 -24.77 13.90 -9.98
C TYR A 28 -26.11 14.04 -9.24
N ASN A 29 -26.60 15.27 -9.03
CA ASN A 29 -27.97 15.53 -8.53
C ASN A 29 -29.11 14.98 -9.40
N VAL A 30 -28.79 14.51 -10.61
CA VAL A 30 -29.67 13.75 -11.49
C VAL A 30 -29.18 12.32 -11.58
N THR A 31 -27.91 12.11 -11.93
CA THR A 31 -27.33 10.79 -12.17
C THR A 31 -27.40 9.87 -10.96
N GLY A 32 -27.07 10.36 -9.75
CA GLY A 32 -27.03 9.55 -8.52
C GLY A 32 -28.37 8.88 -8.18
N PRO A 33 -29.48 9.62 -8.13
CA PRO A 33 -30.81 9.03 -7.99
C PRO A 33 -31.19 8.12 -9.18
N MET A 34 -30.86 8.53 -10.41
CA MET A 34 -31.22 7.77 -11.61
C MET A 34 -30.49 6.42 -11.68
N VAL A 35 -29.24 6.33 -11.24
CA VAL A 35 -28.48 5.09 -11.23
C VAL A 35 -29.06 4.08 -10.25
N GLN A 36 -29.57 4.56 -9.11
CA GLN A 36 -30.28 3.69 -8.18
C GLN A 36 -31.59 3.19 -8.77
N ILE A 37 -32.36 4.06 -9.45
CA ILE A 37 -33.59 3.64 -10.13
C ILE A 37 -33.29 2.62 -11.24
N ALA A 38 -32.28 2.89 -12.07
CA ALA A 38 -31.86 1.99 -13.15
C ALA A 38 -31.43 0.63 -12.60
N HIS A 39 -30.67 0.60 -11.50
CA HIS A 39 -30.30 -0.62 -10.81
C HIS A 39 -31.51 -1.42 -10.31
N GLN A 40 -32.51 -0.75 -9.70
CA GLN A 40 -33.75 -1.42 -9.24
C GLN A 40 -34.60 -1.97 -10.39
N TRP A 41 -34.40 -1.50 -11.61
CA TRP A 41 -35.12 -1.92 -12.81
C TRP A 41 -34.28 -2.82 -13.72
N ASP A 42 -33.16 -3.35 -13.22
CA ASP A 42 -32.22 -4.20 -13.96
C ASP A 42 -31.72 -3.57 -15.27
N MET A 43 -31.57 -2.25 -15.29
CA MET A 43 -31.09 -1.49 -16.45
C MET A 43 -29.63 -1.09 -16.27
N PHE A 44 -28.90 -1.08 -17.38
CA PHE A 44 -27.64 -0.39 -17.47
C PHE A 44 -27.89 1.12 -17.58
N GLN A 45 -27.05 1.93 -16.94
CA GLN A 45 -27.02 3.37 -17.16
C GLN A 45 -25.68 3.78 -17.75
N LEU A 46 -25.71 4.57 -18.83
CA LEU A 46 -24.53 5.15 -19.46
C LEU A 46 -24.62 6.68 -19.45
N SER A 47 -23.75 7.33 -18.66
CA SER A 47 -23.63 8.79 -18.62
C SER A 47 -22.60 9.33 -19.60
N TYR A 48 -22.92 10.48 -20.22
CA TYR A 48 -22.00 11.16 -21.12
C TYR A 48 -21.15 12.24 -20.42
N GLY A 49 -21.49 12.61 -19.17
CA GLY A 49 -20.95 13.83 -18.57
C GLY A 49 -20.73 13.83 -17.07
N ASP A 50 -21.19 12.80 -16.34
CA ASP A 50 -21.02 12.79 -14.88
C ASP A 50 -19.61 12.35 -14.47
N THR A 51 -18.85 13.26 -13.87
CA THR A 51 -17.47 13.03 -13.43
C THR A 51 -17.36 12.73 -11.93
N ASN A 52 -18.46 12.62 -11.19
CA ASN A 52 -18.41 12.38 -9.74
C ASN A 52 -17.76 11.01 -9.45
N PRO A 53 -16.73 10.95 -8.59
CA PRO A 53 -16.04 9.69 -8.29
C PRO A 53 -16.89 8.67 -7.53
N MET A 54 -17.92 9.10 -6.77
CA MET A 54 -18.78 8.18 -6.00
C MET A 54 -19.43 7.13 -6.90
N LEU A 55 -19.76 7.52 -8.13
CA LEU A 55 -20.36 6.62 -9.12
C LEU A 55 -19.40 5.55 -9.64
N SER A 56 -18.13 5.56 -9.20
CA SER A 56 -17.13 4.53 -9.53
C SER A 56 -17.17 3.33 -8.59
N ASP A 57 -17.89 3.43 -7.46
CA ASP A 57 -18.09 2.29 -6.56
C ASP A 57 -18.92 1.21 -7.26
N ARG A 58 -18.30 0.06 -7.53
CA ARG A 58 -18.92 -1.05 -8.24
C ARG A 58 -19.77 -1.95 -7.34
N ASP A 59 -19.56 -1.89 -6.03
CA ASP A 59 -20.40 -2.59 -5.07
C ASP A 59 -21.73 -1.84 -4.90
N GLU A 60 -21.70 -0.51 -4.94
CA GLU A 60 -22.91 0.34 -4.87
C GLU A 60 -23.59 0.55 -6.24
N TYR A 61 -22.81 0.73 -7.32
CA TYR A 61 -23.31 1.06 -8.66
C TYR A 61 -22.83 0.07 -9.75
N PRO A 62 -23.20 -1.22 -9.68
CA PRO A 62 -22.68 -2.24 -10.59
C PRO A 62 -23.06 -2.01 -12.07
N ASN A 63 -24.24 -1.45 -12.33
CA ASN A 63 -24.79 -1.24 -13.67
C ASN A 63 -24.49 0.15 -14.27
N PHE A 64 -23.65 0.96 -13.62
CA PHE A 64 -23.32 2.30 -14.06
C PHE A 64 -22.08 2.36 -14.94
N TYR A 65 -22.15 3.11 -16.03
CA TYR A 65 -21.04 3.36 -16.94
C TYR A 65 -21.02 4.83 -17.34
N ARG A 66 -19.85 5.33 -17.74
CA ARG A 66 -19.71 6.69 -18.26
C ARG A 66 -18.62 6.76 -19.33
N THR A 67 -18.77 7.71 -20.25
CA THR A 67 -17.78 7.94 -21.33
C THR A 67 -16.70 8.96 -20.96
N VAL A 68 -16.89 9.69 -19.86
CA VAL A 68 -15.95 10.68 -19.35
C VAL A 68 -15.16 10.12 -18.15
N PRO A 69 -13.91 10.58 -17.94
CA PRO A 69 -13.14 10.20 -16.76
C PRO A 69 -13.77 10.71 -15.46
N SER A 70 -13.44 10.06 -14.36
CA SER A 70 -13.69 10.54 -13.00
C SER A 70 -12.88 11.79 -12.69
N ASP A 71 -13.39 12.67 -11.82
CA ASP A 71 -12.58 13.76 -11.25
C ASP A 71 -11.34 13.24 -10.50
N SER A 72 -11.41 12.01 -9.97
CA SER A 72 -10.30 11.33 -9.30
C SER A 72 -9.25 10.77 -10.28
N ASP A 73 -9.58 10.54 -11.55
CA ASP A 73 -8.65 10.04 -12.57
C ASP A 73 -7.58 11.08 -12.95
N PHE A 74 -7.81 12.35 -12.59
CA PHE A 74 -6.82 13.42 -12.76
C PHE A 74 -5.78 13.47 -11.63
N ASN A 75 -5.96 12.73 -10.52
CA ASN A 75 -5.03 12.74 -9.39
C ASN A 75 -3.62 12.26 -9.74
N PRO A 76 -3.42 11.18 -10.54
CA PRO A 76 -2.09 10.78 -10.99
C PRO A 76 -1.34 11.88 -11.75
N ALA A 77 -2.03 12.64 -12.60
CA ALA A 77 -1.42 13.76 -13.34
C ALA A 77 -1.02 14.90 -12.40
N ARG A 78 -1.89 15.25 -11.45
CA ARG A 78 -1.58 16.25 -10.41
C ARG A 78 -0.36 15.84 -9.59
N LEU A 79 -0.25 14.57 -9.19
CA LEU A 79 0.93 14.05 -8.51
C LEU A 79 2.20 14.13 -9.37
N ALA A 80 2.11 13.76 -10.64
CA ALA A 80 3.25 13.81 -11.56
C ALA A 80 3.80 15.25 -11.66
N LEU A 81 2.91 16.24 -11.68
CA LEU A 81 3.28 17.66 -11.64
C LEU A 81 4.01 18.01 -10.33
N LEU A 82 3.47 17.64 -9.17
CA LEU A 82 4.11 17.91 -7.87
C LEU A 82 5.53 17.32 -7.81
N ARG A 83 5.70 16.09 -8.32
CA ARG A 83 6.99 15.40 -8.38
C ARG A 83 7.98 16.07 -9.32
N ALA A 84 7.51 16.53 -10.49
CA ALA A 84 8.36 17.21 -11.46
C ALA A 84 9.01 18.49 -10.90
N PHE A 85 8.35 19.14 -9.94
CA PHE A 85 8.84 20.36 -9.29
C PHE A 85 9.35 20.17 -7.85
N ASN A 86 9.46 18.93 -7.37
CA ASN A 86 9.86 18.60 -5.99
C ASN A 86 9.02 19.31 -4.90
N TRP A 87 7.72 19.50 -5.13
CA TRP A 87 6.82 20.08 -4.13
C TRP A 87 6.40 19.04 -3.11
N SER A 88 6.87 19.18 -1.86
CA SER A 88 6.61 18.25 -0.75
C SER A 88 5.45 18.65 0.16
N THR A 89 4.93 19.88 0.03
CA THR A 89 3.87 20.43 0.88
C THR A 89 2.78 21.02 0.00
N VAL A 90 1.55 20.57 0.21
CA VAL A 90 0.37 20.98 -0.58
C VAL A 90 -0.76 21.30 0.38
N GLY A 91 -1.43 22.44 0.17
CA GLY A 91 -2.71 22.75 0.78
C GLY A 91 -3.84 22.52 -0.21
N THR A 92 -4.93 21.90 0.23
CA THR A 92 -6.13 21.69 -0.60
C THR A 92 -7.25 22.59 -0.09
N LEU A 93 -7.89 23.32 -1.01
CA LEU A 93 -9.12 24.07 -0.75
C LEU A 93 -10.21 23.48 -1.63
N PHE A 94 -11.38 23.19 -1.05
CA PHE A 94 -12.53 22.68 -1.78
C PHE A 94 -13.81 23.35 -1.28
N GLN A 95 -14.82 23.38 -2.15
CA GLN A 95 -16.16 23.84 -1.78
C GLN A 95 -16.93 22.68 -1.14
N ASP A 96 -17.54 22.92 0.02
CA ASP A 96 -18.45 21.96 0.63
C ASP A 96 -19.77 21.93 -0.16
N ALA A 97 -19.82 21.09 -1.19
CA ALA A 97 -21.05 20.85 -1.94
C ALA A 97 -21.99 20.01 -1.06
N LYS A 98 -23.19 20.55 -0.76
CA LYS A 98 -24.20 19.93 0.11
C LYS A 98 -24.68 18.53 -0.31
N LEU A 99 -24.23 18.02 -1.47
CA LEU A 99 -24.69 16.78 -2.10
C LEU A 99 -23.57 15.74 -2.30
N GLY A 100 -22.47 15.85 -1.55
CA GLY A 100 -21.39 14.85 -1.56
C GLY A 100 -20.38 14.99 -2.70
N GLU A 101 -20.76 15.64 -3.81
CA GLU A 101 -19.91 15.83 -5.01
C GLU A 101 -18.50 16.39 -4.70
N GLY A 102 -18.40 17.38 -3.80
CA GLY A 102 -17.14 18.05 -3.48
C GLY A 102 -16.22 17.28 -2.52
N ARG A 103 -16.74 16.31 -1.75
CA ARG A 103 -15.97 15.62 -0.71
C ARG A 103 -15.20 14.41 -1.24
N HIS A 104 -15.72 13.70 -2.23
CA HIS A 104 -15.14 12.44 -2.68
C HIS A 104 -14.07 12.62 -3.78
N GLY A 105 -14.17 13.63 -4.65
CA GLY A 105 -13.20 13.85 -5.75
C GLY A 105 -11.82 14.28 -5.28
N TYR A 106 -11.82 15.16 -4.28
CA TYR A 106 -10.60 15.70 -3.68
C TYR A 106 -10.22 14.97 -2.38
N GLY A 107 -11.17 14.27 -1.75
CA GLY A 107 -10.94 13.44 -0.57
C GLY A 107 -10.16 12.14 -0.83
N GLU A 108 -10.03 11.73 -2.10
CA GLU A 108 -9.19 10.59 -2.54
C GLU A 108 -7.75 10.99 -2.91
N MET A 109 -7.44 12.29 -2.99
CA MET A 109 -6.04 12.74 -3.10
C MET A 109 -5.08 12.25 -1.99
N PRO A 110 -5.50 11.83 -0.78
CA PRO A 110 -4.57 11.33 0.22
C PRO A 110 -3.99 9.95 -0.11
N ASP A 111 -4.55 9.15 -1.01
CA ASP A 111 -4.16 7.74 -1.12
C ASP A 111 -2.86 7.52 -1.86
N ILE A 112 -2.51 8.41 -2.79
CA ILE A 112 -1.25 8.33 -3.51
C ILE A 112 -0.07 8.72 -2.62
N VAL A 113 -0.21 9.76 -1.78
CA VAL A 113 0.85 10.16 -0.83
C VAL A 113 0.93 9.17 0.33
N LYS A 114 -0.21 8.66 0.82
CA LYS A 114 -0.25 7.58 1.82
C LYS A 114 0.38 6.29 1.31
N ARG A 115 0.10 5.86 0.07
CA ARG A 115 0.72 4.66 -0.53
C ARG A 115 2.23 4.82 -0.68
N MET A 116 2.71 6.01 -1.04
CA MET A 116 4.16 6.30 -1.07
C MET A 116 4.78 6.26 0.33
N ALA A 117 4.11 6.83 1.34
CA ALA A 117 4.58 6.77 2.72
C ALA A 117 4.62 5.32 3.25
N ILE A 118 3.63 4.49 2.91
CA ILE A 118 3.59 3.07 3.26
C ILE A 118 4.77 2.32 2.63
N ILE A 119 5.05 2.53 1.34
CA ILE A 119 6.20 1.90 0.65
C ILE A 119 7.52 2.33 1.30
N ILE A 120 7.69 3.62 1.63
CA ILE A 120 8.89 4.13 2.29
C ILE A 120 9.04 3.50 3.69
N ILE A 121 7.96 3.42 4.48
CA ILE A 121 7.96 2.78 5.80
C ILE A 121 8.34 1.30 5.67
N ILE A 122 7.80 0.58 4.70
CA ILE A 122 8.13 -0.83 4.43
C ILE A 122 9.62 -0.99 4.09
N ILE A 123 10.17 -0.13 3.23
CA ILE A 123 11.59 -0.15 2.86
C ILE A 123 12.47 0.10 4.09
N ILE A 124 12.13 1.09 4.92
CA ILE A 124 12.85 1.39 6.16
C ILE A 124 12.83 0.19 7.12
N ILE A 125 11.67 -0.46 7.30
CA ILE A 125 11.54 -1.65 8.15
C ILE A 125 12.43 -2.78 7.64
N ILE A 126 12.43 -3.04 6.32
CA ILE A 126 13.29 -4.07 5.71
C ILE A 126 14.78 -3.76 5.96
N ILE A 127 15.20 -2.50 5.77
CA ILE A 127 16.58 -2.08 6.02
C ILE A 127 16.96 -2.31 7.48
N ILE A 128 16.10 -1.95 8.43
CA ILE A 128 16.33 -2.16 9.87
C ILE A 128 16.49 -3.66 10.18
N ILE A 129 15.61 -4.51 9.63
CA ILE A 129 15.69 -5.96 9.82
C ILE A 129 17.03 -6.51 9.29
N ILE A 130 17.44 -6.09 8.09
CA ILE A 130 18.72 -6.52 7.50
C ILE A 130 19.90 -6.11 8.40
N ILE A 131 19.91 -4.88 8.91
CA ILE A 131 20.96 -4.39 9.82
C ILE A 131 21.01 -5.25 11.09
N ILE A 132 19.86 -5.54 11.70
CA ILE A 132 19.77 -6.38 12.90
C ILE A 132 20.33 -7.78 12.63
N VAL A 133 19.96 -8.40 11.50
CA VAL A 133 20.47 -9.72 11.12
C VAL A 133 21.99 -9.70 10.93
N ILE A 134 22.53 -8.69 10.27
CA ILE A 134 23.99 -8.53 10.09
C ILE A 134 24.69 -8.40 11.45
N ILE A 135 24.16 -7.57 12.36
CA ILE A 135 24.72 -7.41 13.71
C ILE A 135 24.73 -8.74 14.46
N ILE A 136 23.64 -9.51 14.42
CA ILE A 136 23.55 -10.82 15.06
C ILE A 136 24.61 -11.77 14.49
N ILE A 137 24.77 -11.82 13.16
CA ILE A 137 25.77 -12.66 12.51
C ILE A 137 27.19 -12.28 12.95
N ILE A 138 27.50 -10.98 13.00
CA ILE A 138 28.81 -10.48 13.47
C ILE A 138 29.07 -10.90 14.92
N ILE A 139 28.08 -10.76 15.80
CA ILE A 139 28.19 -11.17 17.21
C ILE A 139 28.48 -12.67 17.31
N ILE A 140 27.76 -13.51 16.55
CA ILE A 140 27.98 -14.96 16.52
C ILE A 140 29.41 -15.28 16.07
N ILE A 141 29.90 -14.64 15.01
CA ILE A 141 31.27 -14.84 14.50
C ILE A 141 32.30 -14.47 15.56
N ILE A 142 32.13 -13.33 16.24
CA ILE A 142 33.04 -12.90 17.32
C ILE A 142 33.06 -13.92 18.45
N ILE A 143 31.89 -14.42 18.88
CA ILE A 143 31.79 -15.45 19.92
C ILE A 143 32.55 -16.72 19.51
N ILE A 144 32.36 -17.18 18.27
CA ILE A 144 33.05 -18.38 17.74
C ILE A 144 34.57 -18.17 17.75
N ILE A 145 35.06 -17.01 17.30
CA ILE A 145 36.49 -16.68 17.31
C ILE A 145 37.06 -16.70 18.74
N ILE A 146 36.36 -16.11 19.71
CA ILE A 146 36.78 -16.11 21.12
C ILE A 146 36.86 -17.54 21.65
N ILE A 147 35.86 -18.39 21.37
CA ILE A 147 35.86 -19.79 21.79
C ILE A 147 37.06 -20.54 21.20
N ILE A 148 37.34 -20.35 19.91
CA ILE A 148 38.49 -20.99 19.24
C ILE A 148 39.81 -20.54 19.89
N ILE A 149 39.98 -19.25 20.17
CA ILE A 149 41.17 -18.71 20.84
C ILE A 149 41.35 -19.35 22.23
N ILE A 150 40.27 -19.43 23.02
CA ILE A 150 40.29 -20.06 24.35
C ILE A 150 40.71 -21.53 24.24
N ILE A 151 40.15 -22.28 23.28
CA ILE A 151 40.51 -23.69 23.05
C ILE A 151 41.99 -23.82 22.70
N ILE A 152 42.51 -22.98 21.80
CA ILE A 152 43.93 -22.97 21.41
C ILE A 152 44.83 -22.70 22.62
N ILE A 153 44.48 -21.70 23.45
CA ILE A 153 45.23 -21.37 24.67
C ILE A 153 45.25 -22.57 25.63
N ILE A 154 44.11 -23.22 25.86
CA ILE A 154 44.01 -24.40 26.72
C ILE A 154 44.90 -25.54 26.19
N ILE A 155 44.87 -25.81 24.87
CA ILE A 155 45.71 -26.84 24.24
C ILE A 155 47.20 -26.52 24.44
N ILE A 156 47.61 -25.26 24.22
CA ILE A 156 49.00 -24.83 24.43
C ILE A 156 49.43 -25.05 25.88
N ILE A 157 48.59 -24.66 26.85
CA ILE A 157 48.86 -24.86 28.28
C ILE A 157 49.04 -26.35 28.59
N ILE A 158 48.15 -27.22 28.10
CA ILE A 158 48.24 -28.67 28.29
C ILE A 158 49.55 -29.22 27.71
N ILE A 159 49.93 -28.82 26.49
CA ILE A 159 51.18 -29.25 25.86
C ILE A 159 52.40 -28.82 26.69
N ILE A 160 52.42 -27.57 27.18
CA ILE A 160 53.50 -27.06 28.05
C ILE A 160 53.60 -27.90 29.33
N ILE A 161 52.48 -28.20 29.99
CA ILE A 161 52.43 -29.03 31.20
C ILE A 161 53.01 -30.43 30.92
N ILE A 162 52.60 -31.07 29.81
CA ILE A 162 53.10 -32.40 29.41
C ILE A 162 54.62 -32.36 29.18
N ILE A 163 55.15 -31.31 28.51
CA ILE A 163 56.59 -31.14 28.29
C ILE A 163 57.34 -30.99 29.61
N ILE A 164 56.81 -30.22 30.56
CA ILE A 164 57.41 -30.02 31.89
C ILE A 164 57.47 -31.35 32.66
N ILE A 165 56.38 -32.12 32.67
CA ILE A 165 56.31 -33.44 33.33
C ILE A 165 57.29 -34.43 32.69
N LYS A 166 57.39 -34.46 31.35
CA LYS A 166 58.35 -35.34 30.66
C LYS A 166 59.80 -34.95 30.95
N ARG A 167 60.10 -33.65 31.07
CA ARG A 167 61.42 -33.15 31.46
C ARG A 167 61.78 -33.50 32.91
N SER A 168 60.83 -33.43 33.85
CA SER A 168 61.10 -33.79 35.26
C SER A 168 61.35 -35.29 35.43
N ALA A 169 60.63 -36.15 34.72
CA ALA A 169 60.83 -37.61 34.76
C ALA A 169 62.21 -38.05 34.22
N CYS A 170 62.78 -37.36 33.22
CA CYS A 170 64.07 -37.72 32.64
C CYS A 170 65.27 -37.40 33.55
N LYS A 171 65.15 -36.39 34.44
CA LYS A 171 66.21 -36.07 35.42
C LYS A 171 66.35 -37.14 36.51
N THR A 172 65.27 -37.79 36.90
CA THR A 172 65.27 -38.81 37.99
C THR A 172 65.82 -40.17 37.54
N GLY A 173 65.84 -40.46 36.24
CA GLY A 173 66.35 -41.73 35.68
C GLY A 173 67.88 -41.79 35.51
N ARG A 174 68.59 -40.65 35.57
CA ARG A 174 70.06 -40.59 35.34
C ARG A 174 70.90 -40.67 36.62
N SER A 175 70.29 -40.74 37.80
CA SER A 175 70.99 -40.83 39.10
C SER A 175 71.04 -42.25 39.68
N LYS A 176 70.74 -43.29 38.87
CA LYS A 176 70.72 -44.71 39.29
C LYS A 176 71.53 -45.65 38.38
N LEU A 177 72.53 -45.13 37.68
CA LEU A 177 73.61 -45.91 37.05
C LEU A 177 74.94 -45.44 37.63
#